data_AF-A0A4R6RTT1-F1
#
_entry.id   AF-A0A4R6RTT1-F1
#
_cell.length_a   1.000
_cell.length_b   1.000
_cell.length_c   1.000
_cell.angle_alpha   90.00
_cell.angle_beta   90.00
_cell.angle_gamma   90.00
#
_symmetry.space_group_name_H-M   'P 1'
#
loop_
_entity.id
_entity.type
_entity.pdbx_description
1 polymer ?
#
loop_
_entity_poly.entity_id
_entity_poly.type
_entity_poly.pdbx_seq_one_letter_code
_entity_poly.pdbx_strand_id
1 'polypeptide(L)'
;MNLLLLSISLGAVPEFLSECVGTLTRQLRLGYISDAAEGMPFAERELHGVRDLGHEVMEIRARDADADAFAAKLSTCDAVYVAGGETFVLLEALRSNGTGEVLAQRVRAGLPYIGCSAGSVIAGPSITPVEMLDDRTLAVGLTSDEGLGLIDRVIIPHADGKIPPYPIALIERIISTYGEQFPLLTLNDDQALRVGPTGARVIPSP
;
A
#
# COMPACT_ATOMS: atom_id res chain seq x y z
N MET A 1 -10.36 12.24 1.66
CA MET A 1 -9.31 11.28 1.27
C MET A 1 -9.94 10.11 0.54
N ASN A 2 -9.26 9.53 -0.45
CA ASN A 2 -9.73 8.35 -1.18
C ASN A 2 -8.63 7.28 -1.17
N LEU A 3 -8.96 6.09 -0.66
CA LEU A 3 -8.03 4.98 -0.56
C LEU A 3 -8.68 3.69 -1.03
N LEU A 4 -7.86 2.85 -1.65
CA LEU A 4 -8.15 1.47 -1.94
C LEU A 4 -7.00 0.63 -1.41
N LEU A 5 -7.24 -0.11 -0.32
CA LEU A 5 -6.21 -0.93 0.32
C LEU A 5 -6.48 -2.38 -0.04
N LEU A 6 -5.73 -2.91 -0.99
CA LEU A 6 -5.84 -4.26 -1.52
C LEU A 6 -5.07 -5.25 -0.64
N SER A 7 -5.55 -6.50 -0.57
CA SER A 7 -4.67 -7.62 -0.21
C SER A 7 -3.67 -7.89 -1.34
N ILE A 8 -4.13 -8.33 -2.51
CA ILE A 8 -3.26 -8.56 -3.69
C ILE A 8 -3.96 -8.35 -5.04
N SER A 9 -5.23 -8.71 -5.18
CA SER A 9 -5.91 -8.67 -6.48
C SER A 9 -6.35 -7.25 -6.88
N LEU A 10 -6.23 -6.94 -8.18
CA LEU A 10 -6.42 -5.60 -8.74
C LEU A 10 -7.86 -5.29 -9.17
N GLY A 11 -8.83 -6.20 -8.97
CA GLY A 11 -10.18 -6.10 -9.54
C GLY A 11 -10.94 -4.80 -9.25
N ALA A 12 -10.75 -4.20 -8.07
CA ALA A 12 -11.40 -2.95 -7.68
C ALA A 12 -10.67 -1.68 -8.18
N VAL A 13 -9.44 -1.81 -8.71
CA VAL A 13 -8.61 -0.65 -9.12
C VAL A 13 -9.24 0.17 -10.25
N PRO A 14 -9.76 -0.44 -11.35
CA PRO A 14 -10.33 0.34 -12.45
C PRO A 14 -11.52 1.21 -12.02
N GLU A 15 -12.45 0.65 -11.25
CA GLU A 15 -13.62 1.38 -10.76
C GLU A 15 -13.20 2.49 -9.80
N PHE A 16 -12.29 2.20 -8.86
CA PHE A 16 -11.76 3.19 -7.93
C PHE A 16 -11.12 4.40 -8.64
N LEU A 17 -10.26 4.15 -9.64
CA LEU A 17 -9.60 5.21 -10.39
C LEU A 17 -10.59 6.02 -11.21
N SER A 18 -11.55 5.36 -11.87
CA SER A 18 -12.64 6.01 -12.60
C SER A 18 -13.46 6.95 -11.72
N GLU A 19 -13.83 6.51 -10.51
CA GLU A 19 -14.57 7.33 -9.54
C GLU A 19 -13.76 8.53 -9.03
N CYS A 20 -12.47 8.33 -8.75
CA CYS A 20 -11.67 9.33 -8.05
C CYS A 20 -11.06 10.38 -8.97
N VAL A 21 -10.64 9.98 -10.18
CA VAL A 21 -9.96 10.85 -11.14
C VAL A 21 -10.93 11.36 -12.21
N GLY A 22 -11.97 10.59 -12.52
CA GLY A 22 -12.91 10.92 -13.59
C GLY A 22 -12.30 10.80 -14.98
N THR A 23 -12.93 11.44 -15.97
CA THR A 23 -12.49 11.38 -17.36
C THR A 23 -11.37 12.37 -17.63
N LEU A 24 -10.25 11.87 -18.18
CA LEU A 24 -9.13 12.69 -18.64
C LEU A 24 -9.08 12.74 -20.18
N THR A 25 -8.52 13.82 -20.72
CA THR A 25 -8.23 13.96 -22.17
C THR A 25 -6.90 13.29 -22.59
N ARG A 26 -6.15 12.77 -21.62
CA ARG A 26 -4.89 12.03 -21.75
C ARG A 26 -4.97 10.74 -20.93
N GLN A 27 -3.98 9.86 -21.07
CA GLN A 27 -3.85 8.73 -20.14
C GLN A 27 -3.63 9.23 -18.70
N LEU A 28 -4.23 8.51 -17.75
CA LEU A 28 -4.02 8.67 -16.31
C LEU A 28 -2.57 8.35 -15.99
N ARG A 29 -1.92 9.20 -15.19
CA ARG A 29 -0.56 9.02 -14.69
C ARG A 29 -0.60 8.40 -13.32
N LEU A 30 -0.25 7.12 -13.25
CA LEU A 30 -0.21 6.36 -12.01
C LEU A 30 1.23 6.30 -11.51
N GLY A 31 1.52 6.99 -10.40
CA GLY A 31 2.81 6.83 -9.73
C GLY A 31 2.87 5.45 -9.08
N TYR A 32 3.86 4.63 -9.41
CA TYR A 32 4.07 3.29 -8.82
C TYR A 32 5.29 3.32 -7.91
N ILE A 33 5.06 3.28 -6.59
CA ILE A 33 6.12 3.25 -5.58
C ILE A 33 6.56 1.81 -5.38
N SER A 34 7.80 1.50 -5.77
CA SER A 34 8.32 0.13 -5.91
C SER A 34 9.26 -0.33 -4.80
N ASP A 35 9.57 0.53 -3.82
CA ASP A 35 10.59 0.28 -2.80
C ASP A 35 10.41 -1.05 -2.04
N ALA A 36 9.16 -1.49 -1.83
CA ALA A 36 8.84 -2.74 -1.14
C ALA A 36 9.27 -4.00 -1.93
N ALA A 37 9.14 -3.95 -3.25
CA ALA A 37 9.27 -5.10 -4.15
C ALA A 37 10.69 -5.28 -4.71
N GLU A 38 11.65 -4.44 -4.28
CA GLU A 38 13.00 -4.41 -4.86
C GLU A 38 13.68 -5.79 -4.76
N GLY A 39 14.08 -6.35 -5.91
CA GLY A 39 14.74 -7.66 -5.99
C GLY A 39 13.81 -8.86 -5.81
N MET A 40 12.50 -8.65 -5.68
CA MET A 40 11.54 -9.74 -5.48
C MET A 40 11.14 -10.42 -6.80
N PRO A 41 11.01 -11.76 -6.85
CA PRO A 41 10.63 -12.49 -8.06
C PRO A 41 9.24 -12.12 -8.63
N PHE A 42 8.35 -11.59 -7.80
CA PHE A 42 7.00 -11.22 -8.23
C PHE A 42 6.86 -9.75 -8.65
N ALA A 43 7.86 -8.90 -8.42
CA ALA A 43 7.78 -7.45 -8.64
C ALA A 43 7.38 -7.12 -10.09
N GLU A 44 8.05 -7.76 -11.06
CA GLU A 44 7.73 -7.59 -12.49
C GLU A 44 6.30 -8.01 -12.83
N ARG A 45 5.78 -9.05 -12.17
CA ARG A 45 4.40 -9.52 -12.40
C ARG A 45 3.38 -8.51 -11.90
N GLU A 46 3.58 -7.96 -10.70
CA GLU A 46 2.69 -6.93 -10.14
C GLU A 46 2.72 -5.68 -11.01
N LEU A 47 3.92 -5.18 -11.35
CA LEU A 47 4.09 -4.03 -12.22
C LEU A 47 3.44 -4.24 -13.60
N HIS A 48 3.56 -5.44 -14.18
CA HIS A 48 2.88 -5.78 -15.43
C HIS A 48 1.35 -5.73 -15.29
N GLY A 49 0.81 -6.33 -14.22
CA GLY A 49 -0.64 -6.28 -13.94
C GLY A 49 -1.17 -4.86 -13.76
N VAL A 50 -0.38 -3.98 -13.14
CA VAL A 50 -0.72 -2.55 -13.00
C VAL A 50 -0.65 -1.82 -14.35
N ARG A 51 0.33 -2.14 -15.22
CA ARG A 51 0.42 -1.60 -16.58
C ARG A 51 -0.74 -2.04 -17.48
N ASP A 52 -1.21 -3.27 -17.32
CA ASP A 52 -2.34 -3.83 -18.08
C ASP A 52 -3.67 -3.12 -17.80
N LEU A 53 -3.75 -2.30 -16.76
CA LEU A 53 -4.88 -1.40 -16.51
C LEU A 53 -4.98 -0.25 -17.53
N GLY A 54 -3.97 -0.06 -18.38
CA GLY A 54 -4.00 0.91 -19.48
C GLY A 54 -3.65 2.35 -19.08
N HIS A 55 -2.85 2.52 -18.03
CA HIS A 55 -2.41 3.82 -17.51
C HIS A 55 -0.94 4.10 -17.85
N GLU A 56 -0.56 5.39 -17.85
CA GLU A 56 0.84 5.81 -17.90
C GLU A 56 1.45 5.55 -16.51
N VAL A 57 2.12 4.41 -16.35
CA VAL A 57 2.76 4.03 -15.08
C VAL A 57 4.13 4.70 -14.97
N MET A 58 4.29 5.54 -13.96
CA MET A 58 5.54 6.19 -13.63
C MET A 58 6.14 5.51 -12.40
N GLU A 59 7.22 4.76 -12.57
CA GLU A 59 7.92 4.17 -11.44
C GLU A 59 8.60 5.27 -10.59
N ILE A 60 8.48 5.14 -9.27
CA ILE A 60 8.98 6.07 -8.27
C ILE A 60 9.67 5.25 -7.19
N ARG A 61 10.90 5.63 -6.83
CA ARG A 61 11.58 5.12 -5.63
C ARG A 61 11.64 6.21 -4.60
N ALA A 62 10.99 6.01 -3.46
CA ALA A 62 10.95 6.96 -2.36
C ALA A 62 12.34 7.17 -1.74
N ARG A 63 13.16 6.11 -1.69
CA ARG A 63 14.55 6.18 -1.19
C ARG A 63 15.51 6.98 -2.07
N ASP A 64 15.19 7.17 -3.35
CA ASP A 64 16.06 7.85 -4.32
C ASP A 64 15.78 9.36 -4.42
N ALA A 65 14.82 9.88 -3.65
CA ALA A 65 14.40 11.27 -3.69
C ALA A 65 14.37 11.89 -2.28
N ASP A 66 14.74 13.17 -2.18
CA ASP A 66 14.40 13.97 -1.01
C ASP A 66 12.91 14.37 -1.03
N ALA A 67 12.46 15.00 0.05
CA ALA A 67 11.06 15.40 0.21
C ALA A 67 10.55 16.31 -0.92
N ASP A 68 11.36 17.25 -1.40
CA ASP A 68 10.96 18.22 -2.43
C ASP A 68 10.87 17.58 -3.82
N ALA A 69 11.89 16.79 -4.19
CA ALA A 69 11.89 16.04 -5.44
C ALA A 69 10.75 15.02 -5.49
N PHE A 70 10.49 14.34 -4.37
CA PHE A 70 9.38 13.41 -4.25
C PHE A 70 8.02 14.13 -4.33
N ALA A 71 7.86 15.28 -3.67
CA ALA A 71 6.65 16.10 -3.77
C ALA A 71 6.39 16.59 -5.21
N ALA A 72 7.44 16.99 -5.91
CA ALA A 72 7.38 17.40 -7.32
C ALA A 72 6.96 16.22 -8.21
N LYS A 73 7.51 15.03 -7.99
CA LYS A 73 7.11 13.80 -8.72
C LYS A 73 5.65 13.42 -8.45
N LEU A 74 5.21 13.45 -7.19
CA LEU A 74 3.79 13.19 -6.86
C LEU A 74 2.86 14.24 -7.47
N SER A 75 3.32 15.47 -7.73
CA SER A 75 2.50 16.52 -8.36
C SER A 75 2.13 16.25 -9.80
N THR A 76 2.87 15.36 -10.47
CA THR A 76 2.56 14.95 -11.84
C THR A 76 1.67 13.71 -11.92
N CYS A 77 1.36 13.09 -10.78
CA CYS A 77 0.54 11.89 -10.68
C CYS A 77 -0.94 12.26 -10.51
N ASP A 78 -1.82 11.50 -11.15
CA ASP A 78 -3.27 11.59 -10.92
C ASP A 78 -3.73 10.67 -9.78
N ALA A 79 -2.96 9.60 -9.52
CA ALA A 79 -3.12 8.67 -8.41
C ALA A 79 -1.75 8.03 -8.09
N VAL A 80 -1.64 7.40 -6.92
CA VAL A 80 -0.46 6.63 -6.52
C VAL A 80 -0.84 5.18 -6.18
N TYR A 81 -0.01 4.25 -6.63
CA TYR A 81 -0.02 2.84 -6.28
C TYR A 81 1.24 2.53 -5.49
N VAL A 82 1.10 1.94 -4.31
CA VAL A 82 2.20 1.50 -3.46
C VAL A 82 2.23 -0.02 -3.45
N ALA A 83 3.32 -0.56 -4.02
CA ALA A 83 3.53 -1.97 -4.27
C ALA A 83 3.55 -2.84 -3.01
N GLY A 84 3.26 -4.14 -3.20
CA GLY A 84 3.53 -5.17 -2.20
C GLY A 84 5.03 -5.49 -2.10
N GLY A 85 5.43 -6.20 -1.05
CA GLY A 85 6.82 -6.54 -0.78
C GLY A 85 7.16 -6.50 0.70
N GLU A 86 8.39 -6.17 1.05
CA GLU A 86 8.80 -6.06 2.46
C GLU A 86 8.25 -4.77 3.08
N THR A 87 7.29 -4.88 4.01
CA THR A 87 6.68 -3.71 4.65
C THR A 87 7.69 -2.85 5.40
N PHE A 88 8.65 -3.46 6.09
CA PHE A 88 9.67 -2.72 6.85
C PHE A 88 10.64 -1.96 5.95
N VAL A 89 11.03 -2.54 4.82
CA VAL A 89 11.90 -1.89 3.82
C VAL A 89 11.19 -0.71 3.16
N LEU A 90 9.90 -0.87 2.86
CA LEU A 90 9.06 0.21 2.34
C LEU A 90 8.97 1.37 3.33
N LEU A 91 8.69 1.08 4.61
CA LEU A 91 8.59 2.13 5.63
C LEU A 91 9.94 2.83 5.85
N GLU A 92 11.04 2.08 5.89
CA GLU A 92 12.39 2.66 5.99
C GLU A 92 12.71 3.60 4.82
N ALA A 93 12.38 3.21 3.60
CA ALA A 93 12.56 4.05 2.40
C ALA A 93 11.78 5.37 2.51
N LEU A 94 10.54 5.31 3.00
CA LEU A 94 9.69 6.48 3.19
C LEU A 94 10.16 7.38 4.35
N ARG A 95 10.76 6.79 5.39
CA ARG A 95 11.23 7.54 6.57
C ARG A 95 12.56 8.23 6.33
N SER A 96 13.50 7.57 5.66
CA SER A 96 14.90 8.02 5.52
C SER A 96 15.02 9.42 4.93
N ASN A 97 14.14 9.79 3.99
CA ASN A 97 14.18 11.07 3.28
C ASN A 97 12.96 11.98 3.57
N GLY A 98 12.13 11.63 4.57
CA GLY A 98 10.90 12.37 4.89
C GLY A 98 9.79 12.27 3.83
N THR A 99 9.92 11.38 2.85
CA THR A 99 8.97 11.20 1.75
C THR A 99 7.65 10.58 2.21
N GLY A 100 7.64 9.84 3.32
CA GLY A 100 6.43 9.32 3.96
C GLY A 100 5.47 10.41 4.43
N GLU A 101 5.99 11.49 5.03
CA GLU A 101 5.16 12.63 5.45
C GLU A 101 4.59 13.36 4.23
N VAL A 102 5.41 13.55 3.19
CA VAL A 102 4.95 14.10 1.90
C VAL A 102 3.83 13.25 1.32
N LEU A 103 4.01 11.93 1.21
CA LEU A 103 2.99 11.02 0.70
C LEU A 103 1.69 11.16 1.49
N ALA A 104 1.75 11.10 2.82
CA ALA A 104 0.59 11.20 3.68
C ALA A 104 -0.15 12.55 3.51
N GLN A 105 0.58 13.66 3.43
CA GLN A 105 0.01 14.99 3.18
C GLN A 105 -0.69 15.08 1.83
N ARG A 106 -0.07 14.54 0.76
CA ARG A 106 -0.66 14.57 -0.59
C ARG A 106 -1.92 13.72 -0.68
N VAL A 107 -1.92 12.56 -0.04
CA VAL A 107 -3.10 11.69 0.03
C VAL A 107 -4.22 12.38 0.81
N ARG A 108 -3.93 12.94 2.00
CA ARG A 108 -4.90 13.75 2.78
C ARG A 108 -5.46 14.93 1.98
N ALA A 109 -4.64 15.57 1.15
CA ALA A 109 -5.04 16.65 0.25
C ALA A 109 -5.86 16.20 -0.98
N GLY A 110 -6.03 14.90 -1.20
CA GLY A 110 -6.94 14.35 -2.21
C GLY A 110 -6.32 13.44 -3.26
N LEU A 111 -4.99 13.23 -3.25
CA LEU A 111 -4.36 12.27 -4.16
C LEU A 111 -4.90 10.85 -3.87
N PRO A 112 -5.55 10.18 -4.84
CA PRO A 112 -6.03 8.82 -4.66
C PRO A 112 -4.87 7.86 -4.37
N TYR A 113 -5.03 7.06 -3.33
CA TYR A 113 -4.03 6.09 -2.86
C TYR A 113 -4.51 4.66 -3.08
N ILE A 114 -3.68 3.85 -3.73
CA ILE A 114 -3.87 2.41 -3.84
C ILE A 114 -2.70 1.75 -3.12
N GLY A 115 -2.97 0.94 -2.10
CA GLY A 115 -1.98 0.09 -1.46
C GLY A 115 -2.19 -1.36 -1.87
N CYS A 116 -1.11 -2.11 -2.06
CA CYS A 116 -1.13 -3.55 -2.23
C CYS A 116 -0.27 -4.20 -1.15
N SER A 117 -0.80 -5.20 -0.44
CA SER A 117 -0.10 -5.90 0.64
C SER A 117 0.64 -4.94 1.58
N ALA A 118 1.98 -4.88 1.58
CA ALA A 118 2.79 -3.89 2.29
C ALA A 118 2.30 -2.43 2.15
N GLY A 119 1.96 -1.99 0.94
CA GLY A 119 1.39 -0.67 0.68
C GLY A 119 0.05 -0.44 1.41
N SER A 120 -0.73 -1.48 1.66
CA SER A 120 -1.96 -1.40 2.46
C SER A 120 -1.67 -1.36 3.97
N VAL A 121 -0.65 -2.09 4.41
CA VAL A 121 -0.23 -2.13 5.82
C VAL A 121 0.28 -0.77 6.27
N ILE A 122 1.18 -0.13 5.51
CA ILE A 122 1.77 1.16 5.89
C ILE A 122 0.74 2.29 5.97
N ALA A 123 -0.44 2.15 5.35
CA ALA A 123 -1.50 3.16 5.45
C ALA A 123 -2.10 3.24 6.87
N GLY A 124 -1.95 2.18 7.67
CA GLY A 124 -2.43 2.10 9.04
C GLY A 124 -1.58 2.89 10.06
N PRO A 125 -1.89 2.73 11.35
CA PRO A 125 -1.18 3.40 12.44
C PRO A 125 0.16 2.75 12.76
N SER A 126 0.33 1.45 12.49
CA SER A 126 1.55 0.70 12.82
C SER A 126 1.73 -0.50 11.89
N ILE A 127 2.98 -0.84 11.61
CA ILE A 127 3.38 -2.05 10.88
C ILE A 127 3.83 -3.20 11.79
N THR A 128 3.87 -2.99 13.11
CA THR A 128 4.37 -4.01 14.07
C THR A 128 3.69 -5.38 13.89
N PRO A 129 2.37 -5.50 13.70
CA PRO A 129 1.72 -6.81 13.58
C PRO A 129 2.17 -7.67 12.38
N VAL A 130 2.75 -7.06 11.35
CA VAL A 130 3.22 -7.81 10.16
C VAL A 130 4.67 -8.27 10.28
N GLU A 131 5.33 -8.11 11.43
CA GLU A 131 6.67 -8.70 11.68
C GLU A 131 6.68 -10.24 11.62
N MET A 132 5.51 -10.87 11.66
CA MET A 132 5.36 -12.31 11.42
C MET A 132 5.18 -12.68 9.94
N LEU A 133 4.89 -11.70 9.08
CA LEU A 133 4.76 -11.87 7.63
C LEU A 133 6.05 -11.49 6.91
N ASP A 134 6.65 -10.38 7.32
CA ASP A 134 7.76 -9.71 6.66
C ASP A 134 8.98 -9.61 7.57
N ASP A 135 10.18 -9.55 6.99
CA ASP A 135 11.42 -9.60 7.76
C ASP A 135 11.87 -8.20 8.21
N ARG A 136 11.58 -7.88 9.47
CA ARG A 136 12.04 -6.65 10.12
C ARG A 136 13.55 -6.43 10.02
N THR A 137 14.36 -7.49 9.99
CA THR A 137 15.83 -7.39 10.02
C THR A 137 16.41 -6.78 8.74
N LEU A 138 15.63 -6.70 7.66
CA LEU A 138 16.01 -6.05 6.41
C LEU A 138 16.00 -4.52 6.48
N ALA A 139 15.31 -3.94 7.47
CA ALA A 139 15.18 -2.50 7.66
C ALA A 139 15.99 -2.00 8.88
N VAL A 140 17.31 -2.11 8.79
CA VAL A 140 18.24 -1.85 9.91
C VAL A 140 18.25 -0.39 10.40
N GLY A 141 17.85 0.56 9.55
CA GLY A 141 17.76 1.99 9.86
C GLY A 141 16.40 2.42 10.40
N LEU A 142 15.40 1.53 10.42
CA LEU A 142 14.06 1.86 10.86
C LEU A 142 13.95 1.89 12.40
N THR A 143 13.71 3.08 12.95
CA THR A 143 13.66 3.31 14.41
C THR A 143 12.24 3.33 14.98
N SER A 144 11.20 3.31 14.15
CA SER A 144 9.79 3.35 14.56
C SER A 144 8.93 2.60 13.55
N ASP A 145 7.94 1.87 14.06
CA ASP A 145 6.96 1.12 13.26
C ASP A 145 5.69 1.92 12.96
N GLU A 146 5.65 3.19 13.36
CA GLU A 146 4.50 4.06 13.06
C GLU A 146 4.30 4.15 11.54
N GLY A 147 3.10 3.80 11.09
CA GLY A 147 2.71 3.90 9.70
C GLY A 147 2.42 5.34 9.27
N LEU A 148 1.75 5.50 8.14
CA LEU A 148 1.35 6.81 7.60
C LEU A 148 0.16 7.42 8.36
N GLY A 149 -0.59 6.62 9.13
CA GLY A 149 -1.75 7.09 9.88
C GLY A 149 -2.84 7.67 8.98
N LEU A 150 -3.10 7.01 7.85
CA LEU A 150 -4.17 7.36 6.92
C LEU A 150 -5.51 6.71 7.31
N ILE A 151 -5.46 5.58 8.01
CA ILE A 151 -6.62 4.92 8.60
C ILE A 151 -6.32 4.55 10.07
N ASP A 152 -7.36 4.19 10.81
CA ASP A 152 -7.31 3.78 12.22
C ASP A 152 -7.20 2.26 12.42
N ARG A 153 -6.94 1.49 11.34
CA ARG A 153 -6.82 0.03 11.36
C ARG A 153 -5.47 -0.42 10.85
N VAL A 154 -5.00 -1.57 11.35
CA VAL A 154 -3.85 -2.26 10.77
C VAL A 154 -4.37 -3.32 9.81
N ILE A 155 -4.07 -3.18 8.51
CA ILE A 155 -4.44 -4.18 7.51
C ILE A 155 -3.58 -5.42 7.70
N ILE A 156 -4.21 -6.59 7.75
CA ILE A 156 -3.54 -7.90 7.67
C ILE A 156 -3.95 -8.52 6.33
N PRO A 157 -3.10 -8.47 5.29
CA PRO A 157 -3.41 -9.05 3.99
C PRO A 157 -3.31 -10.58 4.01
N HIS A 158 -3.70 -11.22 2.90
CA HIS A 158 -3.57 -12.66 2.65
C HIS A 158 -4.31 -13.53 3.68
N ALA A 159 -5.41 -13.01 4.21
CA ALA A 159 -6.08 -13.58 5.38
C ALA A 159 -6.76 -14.94 5.12
N ASP A 160 -6.98 -15.30 3.86
CA ASP A 160 -7.52 -16.61 3.47
C ASP A 160 -6.45 -17.71 3.40
N GLY A 161 -5.18 -17.36 3.60
CA GLY A 161 -4.07 -18.29 3.72
C GLY A 161 -3.68 -19.01 2.42
N LYS A 162 -4.09 -18.48 1.26
CA LYS A 162 -3.90 -19.16 -0.04
C LYS A 162 -2.50 -18.97 -0.63
N ILE A 163 -1.77 -17.96 -0.21
CA ILE A 163 -0.39 -17.70 -0.64
C ILE A 163 0.57 -18.51 0.25
N PRO A 164 1.41 -19.41 -0.30
CA PRO A 164 2.18 -20.36 0.50
C PRO A 164 3.06 -19.76 1.62
N PRO A 165 3.73 -18.59 1.42
CA PRO A 165 4.39 -17.86 2.51
C PRO A 165 3.49 -17.48 3.69
N TYR A 166 2.18 -17.34 3.49
CA TYR A 166 1.23 -16.79 4.46
C TYR A 166 0.10 -17.78 4.76
N PRO A 167 0.36 -18.94 5.37
CA PRO A 167 -0.68 -19.93 5.65
C PRO A 167 -1.68 -19.42 6.70
N ILE A 168 -2.91 -19.96 6.70
CA ILE A 168 -3.98 -19.53 7.63
C ILE A 168 -3.56 -19.57 9.11
N ALA A 169 -2.76 -20.56 9.52
CA ALA A 169 -2.26 -20.67 10.89
C ALA A 169 -1.34 -19.50 11.28
N LEU A 170 -0.62 -18.91 10.32
CA LEU A 170 0.17 -17.71 10.56
C LEU A 170 -0.74 -16.50 10.82
N ILE A 171 -1.80 -16.35 10.01
CA ILE A 171 -2.80 -15.29 10.17
C ILE A 171 -3.50 -15.40 11.53
N GLU A 172 -3.94 -16.59 11.92
CA GLU A 172 -4.53 -16.85 13.25
C GLU A 172 -3.57 -16.49 14.39
N ARG A 173 -2.27 -16.77 14.22
CA ARG A 173 -1.23 -16.41 15.19
C ARG A 173 -1.05 -14.90 15.30
N ILE A 174 -1.09 -14.17 14.19
CA ILE A 174 -1.05 -12.69 14.20
C ILE A 174 -2.25 -12.13 14.96
N ILE A 175 -3.45 -12.61 14.65
CA ILE A 175 -4.68 -12.14 15.30
C ILE A 175 -4.64 -12.38 16.81
N SER A 176 -4.23 -13.58 17.23
CA SER A 176 -4.13 -13.91 18.66
C SER A 176 -3.01 -13.15 19.38
N THR A 177 -1.91 -12.82 18.71
CA THR A 177 -0.78 -12.10 19.32
C THR A 177 -1.04 -10.60 19.44
N TYR A 178 -1.63 -9.99 18.40
CA TYR A 178 -1.73 -8.52 18.28
C TYR A 178 -3.16 -7.97 18.38
N GLY A 179 -4.19 -8.81 18.28
CA GLY A 179 -5.59 -8.37 18.14
C GLY A 179 -6.16 -7.59 19.33
N GLU A 180 -5.60 -7.76 20.54
CA GLU A 180 -5.99 -6.97 21.71
C GLU A 180 -5.30 -5.58 21.76
N GLN A 181 -4.14 -5.45 21.10
CA GLN A 181 -3.31 -4.24 21.14
C GLN A 181 -3.53 -3.35 19.92
N PHE A 182 -3.85 -3.96 18.78
CA PHE A 182 -4.00 -3.29 17.50
C PHE A 182 -5.38 -3.56 16.91
N PRO A 183 -6.04 -2.54 16.31
CA PRO A 183 -7.33 -2.70 15.68
C PRO A 183 -7.17 -3.34 14.28
N LEU A 184 -6.88 -4.64 14.28
CA LEU A 184 -6.62 -5.40 13.05
C LEU A 184 -7.85 -5.42 12.13
N LEU A 185 -7.59 -5.41 10.83
CA LEU A 185 -8.57 -5.67 9.79
C LEU A 185 -7.95 -6.65 8.78
N THR A 186 -8.47 -7.86 8.75
CA THR A 186 -8.05 -8.90 7.81
C THR A 186 -8.69 -8.69 6.44
N LEU A 187 -7.91 -8.90 5.38
CA LEU A 187 -8.38 -8.90 4.00
C LEU A 187 -7.95 -10.21 3.32
N ASN A 188 -8.91 -10.92 2.71
CA ASN A 188 -8.60 -12.02 1.81
C ASN A 188 -8.01 -11.47 0.50
N ASP A 189 -7.37 -12.33 -0.28
CA ASP A 189 -6.68 -11.92 -1.52
C ASP A 189 -7.57 -11.22 -2.55
N ASP A 190 -8.85 -11.60 -2.59
CA ASP A 190 -9.90 -11.03 -3.44
C ASP A 190 -10.69 -9.90 -2.75
N GLN A 191 -10.13 -9.28 -1.71
CA GLN A 191 -10.77 -8.19 -0.97
C GLN A 191 -9.90 -6.92 -0.92
N ALA A 192 -10.59 -5.80 -0.71
CA ALA A 192 -9.98 -4.50 -0.47
C ALA A 192 -10.76 -3.70 0.56
N LEU A 193 -10.08 -2.85 1.35
CA LEU A 193 -10.73 -1.78 2.09
C LEU A 193 -10.83 -0.53 1.22
N ARG A 194 -12.06 -0.13 0.87
CA ARG A 194 -12.35 1.15 0.21
C ARG A 194 -12.65 2.20 1.27
N VAL A 195 -11.86 3.27 1.28
CA VAL A 195 -12.05 4.45 2.15
C VAL A 195 -12.39 5.66 1.29
N GLY A 196 -13.45 6.37 1.65
CA GLY A 196 -13.89 7.57 0.96
C GLY A 196 -14.60 8.56 1.89
N PRO A 197 -15.19 9.64 1.34
CA PRO A 197 -15.82 10.69 2.12
C PRO A 197 -16.98 10.21 3.03
N THR A 198 -17.62 9.11 2.66
CA THR A 198 -18.78 8.54 3.36
C THR A 198 -18.42 7.45 4.37
N GLY A 199 -17.14 7.09 4.49
CA GLY A 199 -16.66 6.06 5.41
C GLY A 199 -15.78 5.01 4.73
N ALA A 200 -15.59 3.90 5.44
CA ALA A 200 -14.75 2.79 5.02
C ALA A 200 -15.57 1.49 4.95
N ARG A 201 -15.37 0.69 3.90
CA ARG A 201 -16.02 -0.62 3.74
C ARG A 201 -15.10 -1.62 3.06
N VAL A 202 -15.17 -2.87 3.48
CA VAL A 202 -14.53 -3.98 2.75
C VAL A 202 -15.37 -4.29 1.52
N ILE A 203 -14.72 -4.40 0.36
CA ILE A 203 -15.33 -4.70 -0.93
C ILE A 203 -14.61 -5.88 -1.60
N PRO A 204 -15.26 -6.59 -2.52
CA PRO A 204 -14.59 -7.51 -3.42
C PRO A 204 -13.60 -6.77 -4.34
N SER A 205 -12.49 -7.43 -4.66
CA SER A 205 -11.47 -7.02 -5.62
C SER A 205 -10.87 -8.27 -6.29
N PRO A 206 -11.67 -9.13 -6.95
CA PRO A 206 -11.19 -10.39 -7.52
C PRO A 206 -10.22 -10.21 -8.69
#